data_AF-A0A6C0D958-F1
#
_entry.id   AF-A0A6C0D958-F1
#
_cell.length_a   1.000
_cell.length_b   1.000
_cell.length_c   1.000
_cell.angle_alpha   90.00
_cell.angle_beta   90.00
_cell.angle_gamma   90.00
#
_symmetry.space_group_name_H-M   'P 1'
#
loop_
_entity.id
_entity.type
_entity.pdbx_description
1 polymer ?
#
loop_
_entity_poly.entity_id
_entity_poly.type
_entity_poly.pdbx_seq_one_letter_code
_entity_poly.pdbx_strand_id
1 'polypeptide(L)'
;MSTKKVPKVPKFYYCKNCDYNTCRKSQYDRHLLTSKHIKSTNFQPFSSESSNFLNKFNCSCGKEYKEKSGLWRHKKICKIENITDNKTQENEIISISPPDDEPSLKEMFIKVVEHNQEMMKLLQETIPKIGNTTNNTNNFNLNFFLNEQCKDALNIMDFIDQLKVKLSDLDMVGRIGYTEGISKIFIRGLKELDVFKRPIHCSDLKREILYVKDQDSWEKDNEEKKKLKTAIKFIAAKNLKQLNDWKEEYPESDDYDSKKHMEYHNIIINATGGSTLEEDDKNFNKIIKNVAKEVTIEKEKK
;
A
#
# COMPACT_ATOMS: atom_id res chain seq x y z
N MET A 1 -44.57 -28.29 -36.63
CA MET A 1 -45.03 -27.65 -35.38
C MET A 1 -43.90 -26.79 -34.82
N SER A 2 -43.95 -25.49 -35.07
CA SER A 2 -42.91 -24.54 -34.65
C SER A 2 -43.12 -24.16 -33.18
N THR A 3 -42.23 -24.62 -32.30
CA THR A 3 -42.25 -24.23 -30.89
C THR A 3 -41.78 -22.78 -30.74
N LYS A 4 -42.73 -21.87 -30.47
CA LYS A 4 -42.43 -20.50 -30.07
C LYS A 4 -41.61 -20.53 -28.77
N LYS A 5 -40.32 -20.20 -28.85
CA LYS A 5 -39.49 -19.94 -27.66
C LYS A 5 -40.01 -18.69 -26.97
N VAL A 6 -40.68 -18.88 -25.83
CA VAL A 6 -41.07 -17.79 -24.93
C VAL A 6 -39.78 -17.16 -24.38
N PRO A 7 -39.57 -15.83 -24.50
CA PRO A 7 -38.41 -15.17 -23.93
C PRO A 7 -38.40 -15.38 -22.41
N LYS A 8 -37.31 -15.95 -21.86
CA LYS A 8 -37.12 -16.00 -20.40
C LYS A 8 -37.03 -14.58 -19.88
N VAL A 9 -38.05 -14.12 -19.15
CA VAL A 9 -38.04 -12.83 -18.48
C VAL A 9 -36.89 -12.84 -17.45
N PRO A 10 -35.90 -11.94 -17.56
CA PRO A 10 -34.78 -11.92 -16.63
C PRO A 10 -35.30 -11.59 -15.22
N LYS A 11 -34.94 -12.42 -14.23
CA LYS A 11 -35.22 -12.13 -12.82
C LYS A 11 -34.33 -10.97 -12.39
N PHE A 12 -34.93 -9.83 -12.05
CA PHE A 12 -34.23 -8.69 -11.47
C PHE A 12 -34.27 -8.75 -9.94
N TYR A 13 -33.15 -8.40 -9.33
CA TYR A 13 -32.98 -8.19 -7.89
C TYR A 13 -33.01 -6.68 -7.63
N TYR A 14 -33.77 -6.25 -6.63
CA TYR A 14 -34.01 -4.84 -6.33
C TYR A 14 -33.86 -4.54 -4.84
N CYS A 15 -33.05 -3.53 -4.51
CA CYS A 15 -32.87 -3.00 -3.18
C CYS A 15 -33.71 -1.72 -3.01
N LYS A 16 -34.72 -1.78 -2.15
CA LYS A 16 -35.61 -0.64 -1.86
C LYS A 16 -34.89 0.53 -1.17
N ASN A 17 -33.88 0.26 -0.33
CA ASN A 17 -33.20 1.27 0.49
C ASN A 17 -32.22 2.13 -0.32
N CYS A 18 -31.73 1.61 -1.44
CA CYS A 18 -30.71 2.28 -2.25
C CYS A 18 -31.16 2.51 -3.70
N ASP A 19 -32.42 2.20 -4.02
CA ASP A 19 -33.01 2.21 -5.37
C ASP A 19 -32.10 1.53 -6.42
N TYR A 20 -31.47 0.42 -6.02
CA TYR A 20 -30.49 -0.31 -6.82
C TYR A 20 -31.12 -1.57 -7.40
N ASN A 21 -31.05 -1.76 -8.73
CA ASN A 21 -31.51 -2.97 -9.41
C ASN A 21 -30.39 -3.66 -10.19
N THR A 22 -30.46 -4.99 -10.31
CA THR A 22 -29.55 -5.78 -11.14
C THR A 22 -30.14 -7.12 -11.53
N CYS A 23 -29.79 -7.67 -12.69
CA CYS A 23 -30.20 -9.03 -13.11
C CYS A 23 -29.26 -10.14 -12.61
N ARG A 24 -28.15 -9.79 -11.93
CA ARG A 24 -27.13 -10.75 -11.47
C ARG A 24 -27.14 -10.89 -9.95
N LYS A 25 -27.43 -12.10 -9.45
CA LYS A 25 -27.51 -12.39 -8.02
C LYS A 25 -26.21 -12.02 -7.27
N SER A 26 -25.05 -12.38 -7.80
CA SER A 26 -23.75 -12.10 -7.16
C SER A 26 -23.49 -10.60 -6.97
N GLN A 27 -23.99 -9.76 -7.88
CA GLN A 27 -23.87 -8.31 -7.79
C GLN A 27 -24.83 -7.72 -6.75
N TYR A 28 -26.01 -8.32 -6.62
CA TYR A 28 -26.95 -7.97 -5.58
C TYR A 28 -26.42 -8.36 -4.19
N ASP A 29 -25.91 -9.57 -4.03
CA ASP A 29 -25.31 -10.05 -2.78
C ASP A 29 -24.12 -9.14 -2.38
N ARG A 30 -23.26 -8.78 -3.35
CA ARG A 30 -22.17 -7.82 -3.12
C ARG A 30 -22.67 -6.43 -2.72
N HIS A 31 -23.75 -5.96 -3.35
CA HIS A 31 -24.37 -4.68 -3.01
C HIS A 31 -24.80 -4.63 -1.54
N LEU A 32 -25.46 -5.69 -1.03
CA LEU A 32 -25.91 -5.79 0.36
C LEU A 32 -24.75 -5.71 1.38
N LEU A 33 -23.55 -6.16 0.99
CA LEU A 33 -22.35 -6.16 1.83
C LEU A 33 -21.56 -4.84 1.75
N THR A 34 -21.93 -3.91 0.85
CA THR A 34 -21.20 -2.66 0.72
C THR A 34 -21.40 -1.78 1.96
N SER A 35 -20.34 -1.11 2.41
CA SER A 35 -20.43 -0.17 3.55
C SER A 35 -21.46 0.93 3.30
N LYS A 36 -21.71 1.30 2.03
CA LYS A 36 -22.75 2.27 1.66
C LYS A 36 -24.16 1.73 1.93
N HIS A 37 -24.44 0.48 1.55
CA HIS A 37 -25.71 -0.17 1.84
C HIS A 37 -25.89 -0.39 3.34
N ILE A 38 -24.89 -0.96 4.03
CA ILE A 38 -24.92 -1.23 5.48
C ILE A 38 -25.19 0.05 6.28
N LYS A 39 -24.55 1.18 5.93
CA LYS A 39 -24.80 2.48 6.58
C LYS A 39 -26.18 3.07 6.27
N SER A 40 -26.77 2.70 5.13
CA SER A 40 -28.11 3.13 4.70
C SER A 40 -29.23 2.26 5.29
N THR A 41 -28.94 1.01 5.68
CA THR A 41 -29.95 0.06 6.19
C THR A 41 -29.90 -0.13 7.70
N ASN A 42 -28.75 0.06 8.35
CA ASN A 42 -28.58 -0.04 9.80
C ASN A 42 -28.78 1.31 10.53
N PHE A 43 -29.85 2.04 10.20
CA PHE A 43 -30.42 3.00 11.15
C PHE A 43 -31.28 2.21 12.15
N GLN A 44 -30.64 1.65 13.19
CA GLN A 44 -31.42 1.30 14.38
C GLN A 44 -31.71 2.59 15.16
N PRO A 45 -32.97 2.80 15.59
CA PRO A 45 -33.33 3.94 16.41
C PRO A 45 -32.70 3.74 17.79
N PHE A 46 -31.74 4.59 18.13
CA PHE A 46 -31.36 4.74 19.52
C PHE A 46 -32.53 5.43 20.20
N SER A 47 -33.32 4.66 20.95
CA SER A 47 -34.27 5.19 21.92
C SER A 47 -33.47 5.89 23.01
N SER A 48 -33.39 7.21 22.93
CA SER A 48 -33.09 8.05 24.08
C SER A 48 -33.89 9.32 23.96
N GLU A 49 -34.96 9.40 24.76
CA GLU A 49 -35.37 10.67 25.33
C GLU A 49 -34.11 11.35 25.90
N SER A 50 -33.62 12.39 25.23
CA SER A 50 -32.94 13.53 25.84
C SER A 50 -32.36 14.46 24.77
N SER A 51 -32.94 15.66 24.74
CA SER A 51 -32.35 16.93 24.29
C SER A 51 -31.82 17.04 22.84
N ASN A 52 -32.58 17.79 22.05
CA ASN A 52 -32.08 18.59 20.93
C ASN A 52 -30.83 19.40 21.33
N PHE A 53 -29.63 18.88 21.05
CA PHE A 53 -28.46 19.74 20.87
C PHE A 53 -28.26 19.94 19.36
N LEU A 54 -28.93 20.98 18.83
CA LEU A 54 -28.53 21.58 17.56
C LEU A 54 -27.09 22.05 17.72
N ASN A 55 -26.13 21.28 17.17
CA ASN A 55 -24.74 21.70 17.06
C ASN A 55 -24.66 22.93 16.13
N LYS A 56 -24.81 24.11 16.71
CA LYS A 56 -24.57 25.38 16.05
C LYS A 56 -23.07 25.66 16.04
N PHE A 57 -22.55 26.00 14.87
CA PHE A 57 -21.14 26.30 14.64
C PHE A 57 -20.93 27.80 14.65
N ASN A 58 -20.22 28.31 15.64
CA ASN A 58 -20.05 29.75 15.85
C ASN A 58 -18.71 30.24 15.32
N CYS A 59 -18.71 31.42 14.70
CA CYS A 59 -17.50 32.16 14.39
C CYS A 59 -17.15 33.09 15.56
N SER A 60 -15.88 33.43 15.73
CA SER A 60 -15.39 34.44 16.66
C SER A 60 -16.01 35.84 16.45
N CYS A 61 -16.67 36.08 15.32
CA CYS A 61 -17.50 37.27 15.11
C CYS A 61 -18.93 37.19 15.65
N GLY A 62 -19.28 36.12 16.38
CA GLY A 62 -20.61 35.90 16.94
C GLY A 62 -21.66 35.37 15.96
N LYS A 63 -21.30 35.07 14.70
CA LYS A 63 -22.24 34.49 13.73
C LYS A 63 -22.35 32.97 13.90
N GLU A 64 -23.58 32.48 14.00
CA GLU A 64 -23.91 31.05 14.14
C GLU A 64 -24.29 30.41 12.80
N TYR A 65 -23.84 29.18 12.57
CA TYR A 65 -24.10 28.41 11.36
C TYR A 65 -24.61 27.01 11.70
N LYS A 66 -25.57 26.51 10.93
CA LYS A 66 -26.13 25.16 11.13
C LYS A 66 -25.18 24.04 10.72
N GLU A 67 -24.18 24.35 9.89
CA GLU A 67 -23.26 23.39 9.30
C GLU A 67 -21.82 23.92 9.29
N LYS A 68 -20.84 23.01 9.42
CA LYS A 68 -19.39 23.33 9.34
C LYS A 68 -19.00 23.98 8.01
N SER A 69 -19.65 23.59 6.92
CA SER A 69 -19.48 24.14 5.56
C SER A 69 -19.81 25.63 5.51
N GLY A 70 -20.90 26.05 6.17
CA GLY A 70 -21.32 27.45 6.31
C GLY A 70 -20.31 28.28 7.10
N LEU A 71 -19.84 27.74 8.24
CA LEU A 71 -18.80 28.39 9.05
C LEU A 71 -17.49 28.55 8.26
N TRP A 72 -17.08 27.54 7.50
CA TRP A 72 -15.84 27.59 6.70
C TRP A 72 -15.90 28.66 5.62
N ARG A 73 -17.01 28.75 4.88
CA ARG A 73 -17.20 29.79 3.86
C ARG A 73 -17.18 31.19 4.47
N HIS A 74 -17.77 31.33 5.66
CA HIS A 74 -17.73 32.58 6.40
C HIS A 74 -16.33 32.95 6.92
N LYS A 75 -15.56 31.99 7.47
CA LYS A 75 -14.19 32.24 7.95
C LYS A 75 -13.27 32.82 6.87
N LYS A 76 -13.50 32.49 5.60
CA LYS A 76 -12.73 33.05 4.47
C LYS A 76 -12.95 34.55 4.22
N ILE A 77 -14.06 35.10 4.70
CA ILE A 77 -14.44 36.50 4.46
C ILE A 77 -14.65 37.28 5.76
N CYS A 78 -14.40 36.66 6.91
CA CYS A 78 -14.58 37.28 8.22
C CYS A 78 -13.41 38.23 8.49
N LYS A 79 -13.71 39.52 8.70
CA LYS A 79 -12.72 40.61 8.89
C LYS A 79 -12.31 40.81 10.35
N ILE A 80 -12.62 39.87 11.24
CA ILE A 80 -12.14 39.93 12.63
C ILE A 80 -10.79 39.22 12.68
N GLU A 81 -9.73 40.02 12.83
CA GLU A 81 -8.35 39.57 12.87
C GLU A 81 -8.03 38.85 14.19
N ASN A 82 -7.28 37.74 14.10
CA ASN A 82 -6.61 37.13 15.25
C ASN A 82 -5.52 38.10 15.71
N ILE A 83 -5.65 38.65 16.91
CA ILE A 83 -4.59 39.46 17.52
C ILE A 83 -3.64 38.51 18.27
N THR A 84 -2.44 38.33 17.71
CA THR A 84 -1.23 37.97 18.44
C THR A 84 -0.26 39.15 18.41
N ASP A 85 0.36 39.40 19.57
CA ASP A 85 1.56 40.19 19.88
C ASP A 85 1.47 41.67 20.34
N ASN A 86 1.77 41.82 21.64
CA ASN A 86 2.65 42.79 22.32
C ASN A 86 2.60 44.29 21.92
N LYS A 87 2.01 45.10 22.82
CA LYS A 87 2.62 46.35 23.34
C LYS A 87 1.96 46.77 24.66
N THR A 88 2.82 47.19 25.57
CA THR A 88 2.62 47.70 26.94
C THR A 88 1.78 48.98 27.02
N GLN A 89 0.85 49.04 27.98
CA GLN A 89 0.69 50.15 28.93
C GLN A 89 -0.29 49.77 30.06
N GLU A 90 0.06 50.23 31.26
CA GLU A 90 -0.49 49.92 32.57
C GLU A 90 -1.95 50.40 32.75
N ASN A 91 -2.75 49.62 33.49
CA ASN A 91 -3.61 50.09 34.58
C ASN A 91 -4.30 48.91 35.30
N GLU A 92 -3.83 48.68 36.53
CA GLU A 92 -4.47 48.17 37.76
C GLU A 92 -5.60 47.11 37.71
N ILE A 93 -5.19 45.85 37.97
CA ILE A 93 -5.66 44.87 38.96
C ILE A 93 -7.18 44.79 39.28
N ILE A 94 -7.80 43.68 38.86
CA ILE A 94 -8.66 42.87 39.75
C ILE A 94 -8.16 41.43 39.66
N SER A 95 -7.59 40.96 40.77
CA SER A 95 -7.16 39.58 40.96
C SER A 95 -8.36 38.65 41.04
N ILE A 96 -8.54 37.80 40.03
CA ILE A 96 -9.25 36.54 40.19
C ILE A 96 -8.21 35.46 39.96
N SER A 97 -7.71 34.91 41.06
CA SER A 97 -6.93 33.68 41.08
C SER A 97 -7.70 32.59 40.32
N PRO A 98 -7.13 31.96 39.28
CA PRO A 98 -7.69 30.73 38.75
C PRO A 98 -7.60 29.65 39.85
N PRO A 99 -8.56 28.72 39.91
CA PRO A 99 -8.53 27.62 40.89
C PRO A 99 -7.25 26.80 40.71
N ASP A 100 -6.57 26.54 41.83
CA ASP A 100 -5.24 25.94 41.97
C ASP A 100 -5.10 24.47 41.46
N ASP A 101 -6.07 23.92 40.74
CA ASP A 101 -6.16 22.48 40.49
C ASP A 101 -6.24 22.04 39.01
N GLU A 102 -5.87 22.89 38.05
CA GLU A 102 -5.77 22.47 36.64
C GLU A 102 -4.30 22.40 36.18
N PRO A 103 -3.70 21.19 36.04
CA PRO A 103 -2.30 21.06 35.69
C PRO A 103 -2.04 21.64 34.30
N SER A 104 -1.00 22.46 34.17
CA SER A 104 -0.69 23.12 32.90
C SER A 104 -0.39 22.07 31.81
N LEU A 105 -0.73 22.37 30.56
CA LEU A 105 -0.41 21.51 29.40
C LEU A 105 1.08 21.10 29.35
N LYS A 106 1.98 21.95 29.85
CA LYS A 106 3.41 21.63 30.00
C LYS A 106 3.66 20.55 31.06
N GLU A 107 2.99 20.63 32.20
CA GLU A 107 3.09 19.60 33.25
C GLU A 107 2.46 18.28 32.80
N MET A 108 1.37 18.31 32.04
CA MET A 108 0.80 17.10 31.45
C MET A 108 1.75 16.46 30.43
N PHE A 109 2.42 17.27 29.60
CA PHE A 109 3.41 16.77 28.65
C PHE A 109 4.65 16.18 29.34
N ILE A 110 5.16 16.86 30.37
CA ILE A 110 6.28 16.37 31.18
C ILE A 110 5.91 15.06 31.87
N LYS A 111 4.74 14.98 32.52
CA LYS A 111 4.26 13.75 33.16
C LYS A 111 4.08 12.59 32.17
N VAL A 112 3.63 12.84 30.94
CA VAL A 112 3.53 11.80 29.91
C VAL A 112 4.91 11.31 29.45
N VAL A 113 5.88 12.21 29.31
CA VAL A 113 7.26 11.84 28.95
C VAL A 113 7.92 11.07 30.09
N GLU A 114 7.75 11.51 31.33
CA GLU A 114 8.24 10.83 32.53
C GLU A 114 7.62 9.45 32.67
N HIS A 115 6.29 9.33 32.50
CA HIS A 115 5.60 8.05 32.56
C HIS A 115 6.02 7.11 31.42
N ASN A 116 6.32 7.63 30.22
CA ASN A 116 6.87 6.82 29.13
C ASN A 116 8.31 6.36 29.43
N GLN A 117 9.12 7.19 30.07
CA GLN A 117 10.48 6.81 30.49
C GLN A 117 10.46 5.78 31.63
N GLU A 118 9.52 5.90 32.57
CA GLU A 118 9.29 4.90 33.61
C GLU A 118 8.74 3.60 33.05
N MET A 119 7.81 3.64 32.10
CA MET A 119 7.35 2.46 31.37
C MET A 119 8.51 1.75 30.65
N MET A 120 9.41 2.51 30.02
CA MET A 120 10.62 1.96 29.40
C MET A 120 11.57 1.32 30.42
N LYS A 121 11.80 1.96 31.58
CA LYS A 121 12.61 1.39 32.67
C LYS A 121 11.97 0.15 33.28
N LEU A 122 10.65 0.17 33.53
CA LEU A 122 9.91 -0.95 34.08
C LEU A 122 9.93 -2.14 33.11
N LEU A 123 9.81 -1.92 31.80
CA LEU A 123 10.02 -2.95 30.78
C LEU A 123 11.45 -3.49 30.85
N GLN A 124 12.45 -2.62 30.94
CA GLN A 124 13.87 -3.02 31.05
C GLN A 124 14.18 -3.82 32.33
N GLU A 125 13.46 -3.56 33.44
CA GLU A 125 13.61 -4.24 34.74
C GLU A 125 12.73 -5.48 34.92
N THR A 126 11.60 -5.58 34.20
CA THR A 126 10.69 -6.74 34.25
C THR A 126 11.06 -7.84 33.26
N ILE A 127 11.73 -7.51 32.15
CA ILE A 127 12.29 -8.49 31.19
C ILE A 127 13.22 -9.52 31.87
N PRO A 128 14.14 -9.16 32.78
CA PRO A 128 14.99 -10.15 33.47
C PRO A 128 14.30 -10.90 34.62
N LYS A 129 13.09 -10.53 35.05
CA LYS A 129 12.38 -11.17 36.19
C LYS A 129 11.31 -12.18 35.77
N ILE A 130 10.94 -12.22 34.49
CA ILE A 130 10.06 -13.25 33.92
C ILE A 130 10.94 -14.27 33.19
N GLY A 131 11.51 -15.20 33.96
CA GLY A 131 12.20 -16.38 33.43
C GLY A 131 13.71 -16.34 33.62
N ASN A 132 14.20 -17.17 34.54
CA ASN A 132 15.59 -17.64 34.58
C ASN A 132 15.91 -18.46 33.32
N THR A 133 16.11 -17.78 32.19
CA THR A 133 16.81 -18.31 31.02
C THR A 133 17.53 -17.14 30.34
N THR A 134 18.76 -16.86 30.75
CA THR A 134 19.71 -16.05 29.97
C THR A 134 20.05 -16.77 28.67
N ASN A 135 19.16 -16.67 27.68
CA ASN A 135 19.50 -16.84 26.28
C ASN A 135 19.83 -15.46 25.73
N ASN A 136 21.13 -15.18 25.64
CA ASN A 136 21.66 -13.98 25.00
C ASN A 136 21.56 -14.13 23.48
N THR A 137 20.33 -14.17 22.95
CA THR A 137 20.07 -14.15 21.51
C THR A 137 19.83 -12.71 21.09
N ASN A 138 20.79 -12.11 20.39
CA ASN A 138 20.59 -10.90 19.60
C ASN A 138 19.45 -11.16 18.59
N ASN A 139 18.20 -10.90 19.00
CA ASN A 139 17.04 -11.08 18.14
C ASN A 139 17.09 -10.01 17.04
N PHE A 140 17.31 -10.45 15.80
CA PHE A 140 17.27 -9.60 14.62
C PHE A 140 15.96 -8.80 14.58
N ASN A 141 16.06 -7.47 14.68
CA ASN A 141 14.91 -6.57 14.61
C ASN A 141 14.66 -6.14 13.17
N LEU A 142 13.67 -6.79 12.53
CA LEU A 142 13.29 -6.51 11.15
C LEU A 142 12.85 -5.07 10.93
N ASN A 143 12.09 -4.49 11.87
CA ASN A 143 11.61 -3.12 11.72
C ASN A 143 12.76 -2.12 11.78
N PHE A 144 13.78 -2.37 12.60
CA PHE A 144 15.00 -1.56 12.61
C PHE A 144 15.77 -1.70 11.30
N PHE A 145 15.98 -2.93 10.80
CA PHE A 145 16.65 -3.15 9.51
C PHE A 145 15.96 -2.38 8.38
N LEU A 146 14.64 -2.51 8.25
CA LEU A 146 13.88 -1.87 7.16
C LEU A 146 13.86 -0.34 7.29
N ASN A 147 13.53 0.20 8.47
CA ASN A 147 13.29 1.63 8.63
C ASN A 147 14.56 2.45 8.90
N GLU A 148 15.61 1.86 9.48
CA GLU A 148 16.86 2.57 9.78
C GLU A 148 17.96 2.24 8.77
N GLN A 149 18.21 0.95 8.51
CA GLN A 149 19.31 0.55 7.61
C GLN A 149 18.90 0.70 6.14
N CYS A 150 17.67 0.31 5.78
CA CYS A 150 17.14 0.45 4.41
C CYS A 150 16.30 1.73 4.21
N LYS A 151 16.53 2.77 5.02
CA LYS A 151 15.78 4.04 4.94
C LYS A 151 15.89 4.69 3.56
N ASP A 152 17.04 4.54 2.90
CA ASP A 152 17.34 5.13 1.58
C ASP A 152 17.08 4.15 0.42
N ALA A 153 16.37 3.05 0.69
CA ALA A 153 15.92 2.14 -0.36
C ALA A 153 14.98 2.81 -1.35
N LEU A 154 15.06 2.38 -2.61
CA LEU A 154 14.15 2.85 -3.66
C LEU A 154 12.74 2.34 -3.42
N ASN A 155 11.74 3.05 -3.92
CA ASN A 155 10.41 2.47 -4.09
C ASN A 155 10.43 1.47 -5.25
N ILE A 156 9.56 0.47 -5.20
CA ILE A 156 9.52 -0.60 -6.19
C ILE A 156 9.31 -0.09 -7.63
N MET A 157 8.48 0.92 -7.82
CA MET A 157 8.26 1.51 -9.15
C MET A 157 9.46 2.31 -9.62
N ASP A 158 10.09 3.10 -8.74
CA ASP A 158 11.31 3.85 -9.06
C ASP A 158 12.44 2.91 -9.50
N PHE A 159 12.56 1.75 -8.84
CA PHE A 159 13.48 0.70 -9.24
C PHE A 159 13.19 0.16 -10.64
N ILE A 160 11.91 -0.12 -10.96
CA ILE A 160 11.52 -0.64 -12.28
C ILE A 160 11.79 0.39 -13.39
N ASP A 161 11.56 1.67 -13.11
CA ASP A 161 11.82 2.74 -14.07
C ASP A 161 13.31 2.89 -14.34
N GLN A 162 14.15 2.76 -13.31
CA GLN A 162 15.61 2.80 -13.43
C GLN A 162 16.23 1.52 -14.02
N LEU A 163 15.52 0.39 -13.98
CA LEU A 163 16.00 -0.90 -14.47
C LEU A 163 16.32 -0.85 -15.97
N LYS A 164 17.61 -0.93 -16.32
CA LYS A 164 18.04 -0.98 -17.72
C LYS A 164 17.92 -2.41 -18.26
N VAL A 165 17.02 -2.60 -19.22
CA VAL A 165 16.87 -3.86 -19.97
C VAL A 165 17.71 -3.75 -21.25
N LYS A 166 18.37 -4.84 -21.63
CA LYS A 166 19.23 -4.92 -22.82
C LYS A 166 18.60 -5.81 -23.87
N LEU A 167 18.96 -5.61 -25.14
CA LEU A 167 18.61 -6.54 -26.22
C LEU A 167 19.02 -8.00 -25.93
N SER A 168 20.19 -8.20 -25.31
CA SER A 168 20.65 -9.52 -24.87
C SER A 168 19.72 -10.17 -23.82
N ASP A 169 19.01 -9.37 -23.02
CA ASP A 169 18.04 -9.90 -22.06
C ASP A 169 16.81 -10.46 -22.79
N LEU A 170 16.39 -9.83 -23.89
CA LEU A 170 15.30 -10.31 -24.74
C LEU A 170 15.66 -11.65 -25.41
N ASP A 171 16.85 -11.74 -25.99
CA ASP A 171 17.36 -13.00 -26.56
C ASP A 171 17.45 -14.11 -25.51
N MET A 172 17.94 -13.76 -24.31
CA MET A 172 18.00 -14.70 -23.19
C MET A 172 16.61 -15.22 -22.85
N VAL A 173 15.62 -14.34 -22.67
CA VAL A 173 14.23 -14.72 -22.37
C VAL A 173 13.67 -15.61 -23.48
N GLY A 174 13.94 -15.31 -24.74
CA GLY A 174 13.54 -16.13 -25.88
C GLY A 174 14.11 -17.56 -25.86
N ARG A 175 15.30 -17.75 -25.26
CA ARG A 175 15.97 -19.06 -25.16
C ARG A 175 15.61 -19.86 -23.92
N ILE A 176 15.52 -19.20 -22.76
CA ILE A 176 15.34 -19.88 -21.46
C ILE A 176 13.90 -19.81 -20.93
N GLY A 177 13.03 -19.07 -21.63
CA GLY A 177 11.62 -18.92 -21.31
C GLY A 177 11.32 -17.77 -20.35
N TYR A 178 10.03 -17.45 -20.25
CA TYR A 178 9.50 -16.32 -19.49
C TYR A 178 9.93 -16.30 -18.02
N THR A 179 9.71 -17.42 -17.30
CA THR A 179 9.94 -17.48 -15.85
C THR A 179 11.40 -17.24 -15.51
N GLU A 180 12.31 -18.02 -16.10
CA GLU A 180 13.74 -17.91 -15.81
C GLU A 180 14.35 -16.61 -16.37
N GLY A 181 13.88 -16.19 -17.54
CA GLY A 181 14.31 -14.95 -18.18
C GLY A 181 13.99 -13.71 -17.34
N ILE A 182 12.71 -13.53 -17.01
CA ILE A 182 12.28 -12.37 -16.21
C ILE A 182 12.85 -12.43 -14.79
N SER A 183 12.97 -13.62 -14.17
CA SER A 183 13.67 -13.77 -12.89
C SER A 183 15.10 -13.24 -12.96
N LYS A 184 15.87 -13.61 -13.98
CA LYS A 184 17.27 -13.15 -14.12
C LYS A 184 17.38 -11.65 -14.33
N ILE A 185 16.50 -11.05 -15.13
CA ILE A 185 16.48 -9.59 -15.33
C ILE A 185 16.20 -8.87 -14.01
N PHE A 186 15.19 -9.35 -13.26
CA PHE A 186 14.83 -8.76 -11.97
C PHE A 186 15.98 -8.89 -10.96
N ILE A 187 16.52 -10.10 -10.79
CA ILE A 187 17.63 -10.37 -9.87
C ILE A 187 18.87 -9.56 -10.25
N ARG A 188 19.20 -9.43 -11.54
CA ARG A 188 20.31 -8.61 -12.01
C ARG A 188 20.15 -7.16 -11.57
N GLY A 189 18.98 -6.57 -11.80
CA GLY A 189 18.69 -5.20 -11.36
C GLY A 189 18.84 -5.02 -9.85
N LEU A 190 18.36 -5.98 -9.06
CA LEU A 190 18.51 -5.94 -7.60
C LEU A 190 19.98 -6.08 -7.15
N LYS A 191 20.78 -6.88 -7.84
CA LYS A 191 22.21 -7.08 -7.55
C LYS A 191 23.08 -5.87 -7.91
N GLU A 192 22.65 -5.05 -8.86
CA GLU A 192 23.30 -3.77 -9.18
C GLU A 192 23.13 -2.74 -8.05
N LEU A 193 22.16 -2.96 -7.14
CA LEU A 193 21.95 -2.13 -5.97
C LEU A 193 22.61 -2.73 -4.72
N ASP A 194 23.13 -1.83 -3.88
CA ASP A 194 23.51 -2.16 -2.52
C ASP A 194 22.33 -2.78 -1.76
N VAL A 195 22.62 -3.74 -0.87
CA VAL A 195 21.60 -4.50 -0.14
C VAL A 195 20.61 -3.58 0.56
N PHE A 196 21.08 -2.52 1.19
CA PHE A 196 20.24 -1.57 1.93
C PHE A 196 19.44 -0.63 1.03
N LYS A 197 19.75 -0.59 -0.27
CA LYS A 197 19.04 0.23 -1.26
C LYS A 197 17.98 -0.54 -2.05
N ARG A 198 17.89 -1.86 -1.86
CA ARG A 198 16.95 -2.71 -2.58
C ARG A 198 15.51 -2.42 -2.14
N PRO A 199 14.54 -2.35 -3.06
CA PRO A 199 13.13 -2.12 -2.73
C PRO A 199 12.43 -3.33 -2.11
N ILE A 200 13.09 -4.50 -2.06
CA ILE A 200 12.46 -5.77 -1.66
C ILE A 200 13.39 -6.55 -0.74
N HIS A 201 12.85 -7.08 0.36
CA HIS A 201 13.53 -8.00 1.26
C HIS A 201 12.64 -9.17 1.68
N CYS A 202 13.23 -10.35 1.86
CA CYS A 202 12.56 -11.53 2.39
C CYS A 202 13.04 -11.83 3.80
N SER A 203 12.12 -11.83 4.78
CA SER A 203 12.47 -12.06 6.20
C SER A 203 12.41 -13.53 6.61
N ASP A 204 11.62 -14.34 5.89
CA ASP A 204 11.46 -15.77 6.08
C ASP A 204 11.18 -16.44 4.73
N LEU A 205 12.19 -17.14 4.19
CA LEU A 205 12.09 -17.84 2.92
C LEU A 205 11.12 -19.02 2.96
N LYS A 206 10.97 -19.70 4.11
CA LYS A 206 10.06 -20.86 4.24
C LYS A 206 8.60 -20.42 4.13
N ARG A 207 8.29 -19.27 4.73
CA ARG A 207 6.96 -18.66 4.71
C ARG A 207 6.79 -17.63 3.58
N GLU A 208 7.81 -17.46 2.75
CA GLU A 208 7.89 -16.45 1.67
C GLU A 208 7.41 -15.06 2.10
N ILE A 209 7.79 -14.63 3.30
CA ILE A 209 7.40 -13.32 3.84
C ILE A 209 8.28 -12.26 3.18
N LEU A 210 7.67 -11.47 2.31
CA LEU A 210 8.31 -10.42 1.52
C LEU A 210 7.83 -9.05 1.96
N TYR A 211 8.78 -8.13 2.08
CA TYR A 211 8.54 -6.71 2.35
C TYR A 211 8.96 -5.93 1.11
N VAL A 212 8.10 -5.00 0.70
CA VAL A 212 8.30 -4.16 -0.46
C VAL A 212 8.17 -2.71 -0.02
N LYS A 213 9.13 -1.89 -0.42
CA LYS A 213 9.08 -0.45 -0.22
C LYS A 213 8.29 0.20 -1.34
N ASP A 214 7.27 0.95 -0.97
CA ASP A 214 6.37 1.64 -1.88
C ASP A 214 5.84 2.89 -1.20
N GLN A 215 5.77 4.01 -1.93
CA GLN A 215 5.37 5.31 -1.37
C GLN A 215 6.12 5.68 -0.07
N ASP A 216 7.44 5.44 -0.05
CA ASP A 216 8.36 5.68 1.07
C ASP A 216 8.05 4.90 2.35
N SER A 217 7.20 3.87 2.26
CA SER A 217 6.82 3.01 3.37
C SER A 217 7.15 1.55 3.08
N TRP A 218 7.59 0.84 4.11
CA TRP A 218 7.78 -0.61 4.05
C TRP A 218 6.48 -1.33 4.36
N GLU A 219 6.00 -2.12 3.41
CA GLU A 219 4.80 -2.93 3.57
C GLU A 219 5.10 -4.40 3.33
N LYS A 220 4.48 -5.27 4.13
CA LYS A 220 4.46 -6.71 3.84
C LYS A 220 3.57 -6.91 2.61
N ASP A 221 4.08 -7.60 1.58
CA ASP A 221 3.27 -7.93 0.42
C ASP A 221 2.10 -8.85 0.84
N ASN A 222 0.96 -8.70 0.18
CA ASN A 222 -0.24 -9.43 0.57
C ASN A 222 -0.13 -10.92 0.23
N GLU A 223 -1.10 -11.73 0.67
CA GLU A 223 -1.10 -13.18 0.38
C GLU A 223 -1.08 -13.49 -1.13
N GLU A 224 -1.66 -12.61 -1.94
CA GLU A 224 -1.67 -12.72 -3.39
C GLU A 224 -0.40 -12.15 -4.07
N LYS A 225 0.53 -11.57 -3.30
CA LYS A 225 1.78 -10.93 -3.73
C LYS A 225 1.58 -9.90 -4.85
N LYS A 226 0.54 -9.06 -4.73
CA LYS A 226 0.07 -8.13 -5.79
C LYS A 226 1.13 -7.13 -6.20
N LYS A 227 1.91 -6.59 -5.25
CA LYS A 227 2.94 -5.59 -5.57
C LYS A 227 4.03 -6.21 -6.43
N LEU A 228 4.51 -7.39 -6.06
CA LEU A 228 5.51 -8.11 -6.85
C LEU A 228 4.98 -8.59 -8.21
N LYS A 229 3.75 -9.09 -8.28
CA LYS A 229 3.12 -9.46 -9.56
C LYS A 229 3.05 -8.25 -10.50
N THR A 230 2.71 -7.09 -9.96
CA THR A 230 2.67 -5.84 -10.72
C THR A 230 4.07 -5.46 -11.20
N ALA A 231 5.07 -5.52 -10.33
CA ALA A 231 6.47 -5.27 -10.70
C ALA A 231 6.95 -6.16 -11.84
N ILE A 232 6.67 -7.47 -11.76
CA ILE A 232 7.03 -8.45 -12.79
C ILE A 232 6.38 -8.11 -14.14
N LYS A 233 5.10 -7.73 -14.15
CA LYS A 233 4.41 -7.32 -15.38
C LYS A 233 5.07 -6.12 -16.04
N PHE A 234 5.50 -5.12 -15.26
CA PHE A 234 6.19 -3.96 -15.82
C PHE A 234 7.58 -4.32 -16.36
N ILE A 235 8.33 -5.19 -15.67
CA ILE A 235 9.63 -5.67 -16.16
C ILE A 235 9.45 -6.45 -17.47
N ALA A 236 8.48 -7.36 -17.53
CA ALA A 236 8.15 -8.11 -18.73
C ALA A 236 7.74 -7.19 -19.90
N ALA A 237 6.88 -6.21 -19.63
CA ALA A 237 6.49 -5.21 -20.65
C ALA A 237 7.67 -4.38 -21.13
N LYS A 238 8.60 -3.99 -20.24
CA LYS A 238 9.81 -3.24 -20.59
C LYS A 238 10.75 -4.09 -21.45
N ASN A 239 10.89 -5.38 -21.13
CA ASN A 239 11.66 -6.33 -21.93
C ASN A 239 11.05 -6.53 -23.32
N LEU A 240 9.72 -6.68 -23.40
CA LEU A 240 9.03 -6.89 -24.67
C LEU A 240 9.15 -5.67 -25.61
N LYS A 241 9.23 -4.44 -25.07
CA LYS A 241 9.46 -3.22 -25.88
C LYS A 241 10.77 -3.25 -26.68
N GLN A 242 11.76 -4.05 -26.24
CA GLN A 242 13.02 -4.23 -26.97
C GLN A 242 12.84 -5.00 -28.30
N LEU A 243 11.66 -5.59 -28.56
CA LEU A 243 11.37 -6.22 -29.85
C LEU A 243 11.43 -5.24 -31.02
N ASN A 244 11.12 -3.96 -30.80
CA ASN A 244 11.23 -2.95 -31.84
C ASN A 244 12.69 -2.78 -32.27
N ASP A 245 13.57 -2.55 -31.29
CA ASP A 245 15.01 -2.43 -31.50
C ASP A 245 15.60 -3.72 -32.13
N TRP A 246 15.10 -4.90 -31.71
CA TRP A 246 15.53 -6.18 -32.26
C TRP A 246 15.15 -6.34 -33.74
N LYS A 247 13.95 -5.88 -34.14
CA LYS A 247 13.55 -5.88 -35.56
C LYS A 247 14.41 -4.96 -36.42
N GLU A 248 14.80 -3.81 -35.89
CA GLU A 248 15.69 -2.88 -36.58
C GLU A 248 17.09 -3.49 -36.80
N GLU A 249 17.59 -4.28 -35.84
CA GLU A 249 18.87 -4.99 -35.96
C GLU A 249 18.78 -6.20 -36.91
N TYR A 250 17.62 -6.86 -36.98
CA TYR A 250 17.39 -8.05 -37.81
C TYR A 250 16.21 -7.86 -38.78
N PRO A 251 16.33 -7.00 -39.81
CA PRO A 251 15.23 -6.72 -40.76
C PRO A 251 14.80 -7.96 -41.56
N GLU A 252 15.68 -8.96 -41.70
CA GLU A 252 15.36 -10.27 -42.29
C GLU A 252 14.23 -11.00 -41.55
N SER A 253 13.95 -10.65 -40.29
CA SER A 253 12.88 -11.26 -39.51
C SER A 253 11.47 -10.94 -40.01
N ASP A 254 11.30 -9.96 -40.90
CA ASP A 254 10.03 -9.70 -41.56
C ASP A 254 9.78 -10.64 -42.77
N ASP A 255 10.81 -11.36 -43.24
CA ASP A 255 10.66 -12.42 -44.25
C ASP A 255 10.21 -13.73 -43.60
N TYR A 256 9.00 -14.17 -43.92
CA TYR A 256 8.33 -15.34 -43.34
C TYR A 256 9.12 -16.64 -43.51
N ASP A 257 9.86 -16.78 -44.61
CA ASP A 257 10.63 -18.00 -44.92
C ASP A 257 12.03 -17.99 -44.27
N SER A 258 12.41 -16.88 -43.62
CA SER A 258 13.70 -16.77 -42.98
C SER A 258 13.76 -17.52 -41.64
N LYS A 259 14.94 -18.04 -41.31
CA LYS A 259 15.22 -18.57 -39.97
C LYS A 259 15.05 -17.50 -38.88
N LYS A 260 15.28 -16.23 -39.23
CA LYS A 260 15.17 -15.09 -38.32
C LYS A 260 13.74 -14.77 -37.94
N HIS A 261 12.78 -15.00 -38.84
CA HIS A 261 11.36 -14.90 -38.52
C HIS A 261 10.91 -15.96 -37.51
N MET A 262 11.41 -17.20 -37.64
CA MET A 262 11.16 -18.24 -36.64
C MET A 262 11.78 -17.89 -35.28
N GLU A 263 13.00 -17.34 -35.26
CA GLU A 263 13.64 -16.84 -34.03
C GLU A 263 12.81 -15.72 -33.39
N TYR A 264 12.36 -14.74 -34.17
CA TYR A 264 11.49 -13.65 -33.72
C TYR A 264 10.18 -14.17 -33.10
N HIS A 265 9.50 -15.09 -33.78
CA HIS A 265 8.28 -15.72 -33.25
C HIS A 265 8.54 -16.48 -31.94
N ASN A 266 9.64 -17.21 -31.86
CA ASN A 266 10.00 -17.95 -30.66
C ASN A 266 10.32 -16.99 -29.48
N ILE A 267 10.96 -15.85 -29.74
CA ILE A 267 11.19 -14.82 -28.73
C ILE A 267 9.86 -14.31 -28.19
N ILE A 268 8.91 -13.96 -29.07
CA ILE A 268 7.59 -13.47 -28.64
C ILE A 268 6.91 -14.49 -27.75
N ILE A 269 6.76 -15.73 -28.22
CA ILE A 269 6.05 -16.80 -27.50
C ILE A 269 6.64 -16.99 -26.11
N ASN A 270 7.97 -17.01 -25.99
CA ASN A 270 8.65 -17.20 -24.71
C ASN A 270 8.71 -15.93 -23.85
N ALA A 271 8.50 -14.74 -24.41
CA ALA A 271 8.54 -13.47 -23.68
C ALA A 271 7.16 -12.97 -23.22
N THR A 272 6.06 -13.48 -23.78
CA THR A 272 4.70 -12.99 -23.49
C THR A 272 3.99 -13.67 -22.31
N GLY A 273 4.60 -14.65 -21.65
CA GLY A 273 4.03 -15.28 -20.45
C GLY A 273 3.02 -16.39 -20.76
N GLY A 274 2.08 -16.61 -19.83
CA GLY A 274 1.07 -17.66 -19.95
C GLY A 274 -0.08 -17.28 -20.89
N SER A 275 -0.76 -18.28 -21.47
CA SER A 275 -1.93 -18.03 -22.34
C SER A 275 -3.21 -17.84 -21.53
N THR A 276 -3.17 -18.12 -20.22
CA THR A 276 -4.30 -18.03 -19.30
C THR A 276 -3.89 -17.35 -18.00
N LEU A 277 -4.87 -16.80 -17.27
CA LEU A 277 -4.64 -16.18 -15.96
C LEU A 277 -4.03 -17.17 -14.95
N GLU A 278 -4.36 -18.45 -15.03
CA GLU A 278 -3.81 -19.48 -14.14
C GLU A 278 -2.34 -19.79 -14.44
N GLU A 279 -1.96 -19.84 -15.71
CA GLU A 279 -0.56 -20.02 -16.12
C GLU A 279 0.28 -18.81 -15.75
N ASP A 280 -0.26 -17.61 -15.96
CA ASP A 280 0.39 -16.37 -15.52
C ASP A 280 0.61 -16.36 -14.01
N ASP A 281 -0.39 -16.74 -13.22
CA ASP A 281 -0.23 -16.80 -11.77
C ASP A 281 0.86 -17.78 -11.35
N LYS A 282 0.90 -18.96 -11.98
CA LYS A 282 1.97 -19.96 -11.76
C LYS A 282 3.34 -19.40 -12.13
N ASN A 283 3.45 -18.72 -13.26
CA ASN A 283 4.69 -18.08 -13.71
C ASN A 283 5.15 -17.00 -12.74
N PHE A 284 4.24 -16.10 -12.33
CA PHE A 284 4.56 -15.05 -11.36
C PHE A 284 5.00 -15.65 -10.02
N ASN A 285 4.31 -16.65 -9.51
CA ASN A 285 4.66 -17.28 -8.23
C ASN A 285 6.06 -17.94 -8.30
N LYS A 286 6.42 -18.57 -9.43
CA LYS A 286 7.78 -19.09 -9.65
C LYS A 286 8.83 -17.97 -9.68
N ILE A 287 8.55 -16.88 -10.39
CA ILE A 287 9.46 -15.72 -10.46
C ILE A 287 9.68 -15.14 -9.07
N ILE A 288 8.61 -14.95 -8.30
CA ILE A 288 8.69 -14.42 -6.93
C ILE A 288 9.51 -15.33 -6.04
N LYS A 289 9.32 -16.65 -6.13
CA LYS A 289 10.11 -17.62 -5.36
C LYS A 289 11.60 -17.55 -5.71
N ASN A 290 11.94 -17.37 -6.98
CA ASN A 290 13.32 -17.20 -7.41
C ASN A 290 13.93 -15.89 -6.88
N VAL A 291 13.18 -14.78 -6.94
CA VAL A 291 13.61 -13.49 -6.39
C VAL A 291 13.77 -13.56 -4.87
N ALA A 292 12.82 -14.18 -4.16
CA ALA A 292 12.81 -14.30 -2.70
C ALA A 292 14.10 -14.93 -2.15
N LYS A 293 14.63 -15.95 -2.84
CA LYS A 293 15.90 -16.60 -2.48
C LYS A 293 17.08 -15.63 -2.47
N GLU A 294 17.11 -14.68 -3.40
CA GLU A 294 18.21 -13.74 -3.58
C GLU A 294 18.08 -12.49 -2.69
N VAL A 295 16.87 -12.18 -2.22
CA VAL A 295 16.60 -11.04 -1.34
C VAL A 295 16.34 -11.45 0.11
N THR A 296 16.64 -12.72 0.45
CA THR A 296 16.54 -13.20 1.83
C THR A 296 17.55 -12.46 2.71
N ILE A 297 17.07 -11.92 3.82
CA ILE A 297 17.92 -11.26 4.80
C ILE A 297 18.77 -12.32 5.49
N GLU A 298 20.09 -12.21 5.33
CA GLU A 298 21.04 -13.03 6.05
C GLU A 298 21.01 -12.64 7.52
N LYS A 299 20.34 -13.47 8.33
CA LYS A 299 20.43 -13.38 9.78
C LYS A 299 21.73 -14.05 10.15
N GLU A 300 22.68 -13.32 10.74
CA GLU A 300 23.89 -13.91 11.30
C GLU A 300 23.49 -15.09 12.19
N LYS A 301 23.79 -16.31 11.73
CA LYS A 301 23.81 -17.47 12.60
C LYS A 301 25.16 -17.45 13.28
N LYS A 302 25.19 -17.10 14.55
CA LYS A 302 26.30 -17.52 15.42
C LYS A 302 26.06 -18.96 15.83
#